data_AF-A0AAE4NXE8-F1
#
_entry.id   AF-A0AAE4NXE8-F1
#
_cell.length_a   1.000
_cell.length_b   1.000
_cell.length_c   1.000
_cell.angle_alpha   90.00
_cell.angle_beta   90.00
_cell.angle_gamma   90.00
#
_symmetry.space_group_name_H-M   'P 1'
#
loop_
_entity.id
_entity.type
_entity.pdbx_description
1 polymer ?
#
loop_
_entity_poly.entity_id
_entity_poly.type
_entity_poly.pdbx_seq_one_letter_code
_entity_poly.pdbx_strand_id
1 'polypeptide(L)'
;MVSSLVIGIIFLVAGLALRYWINRRKFYRRSPTGAEGFSSYEKSVAIKFIERVGKWIAYALIIFGLLSLWVYSREKKEKETQSIEIQKGK
;
A
#
# COMPACT_ATOMS: atom_id res chain seq x y z
N MET A 1 -18.98 2.34 7.87
CA MET A 1 -17.98 2.97 8.76
C MET A 1 -16.92 1.99 9.24
N VAL A 2 -17.24 0.79 9.74
CA VAL A 2 -16.18 -0.20 10.03
C VAL A 2 -15.55 -0.75 8.74
N SER A 3 -16.35 -0.93 7.70
CA SER A 3 -15.91 -1.48 6.41
C SER A 3 -14.85 -0.61 5.72
N SER A 4 -14.97 0.72 5.73
CA SER A 4 -13.98 1.63 5.13
C SER A 4 -12.64 1.56 5.84
N LEU A 5 -12.64 1.52 7.17
CA LEU A 5 -11.41 1.32 7.96
C LEU A 5 -10.74 -0.03 7.64
N VAL A 6 -11.50 -1.13 7.67
CA VAL A 6 -10.98 -2.49 7.43
C VAL A 6 -10.40 -2.60 6.01
N ILE A 7 -11.11 -2.07 5.01
CA ILE A 7 -10.64 -2.02 3.63
C ILE A 7 -9.34 -1.20 3.54
N GLY A 8 -9.30 0.00 4.11
CA GLY A 8 -8.10 0.85 4.11
C GLY A 8 -6.88 0.16 4.71
N ILE A 9 -7.05 -0.53 5.84
CA ILE A 9 -5.97 -1.29 6.49
C ILE A 9 -5.50 -2.46 5.61
N ILE A 10 -6.42 -3.25 5.05
CA ILE A 10 -6.07 -4.37 4.17
C ILE A 10 -5.26 -3.87 2.97
N PHE A 11 -5.69 -2.80 2.31
CA PHE A 11 -4.99 -2.22 1.17
C PHE A 11 -3.60 -1.68 1.53
N LEU A 12 -3.46 -1.04 2.69
CA LEU A 12 -2.16 -0.58 3.19
C LEU A 12 -1.21 -1.74 3.48
N VAL A 13 -1.67 -2.75 4.22
CA VAL A 13 -0.87 -3.92 4.58
C VAL A 13 -0.47 -4.67 3.31
N ALA A 14 -1.40 -4.90 2.38
CA ALA A 14 -1.12 -5.54 1.11
C ALA A 14 -0.11 -4.74 0.26
N GLY A 15 -0.28 -3.41 0.17
CA GLY A 15 0.63 -2.54 -0.58
C GLY A 15 2.05 -2.51 0.00
N LEU A 16 2.17 -2.43 1.33
CA LEU A 16 3.46 -2.49 2.02
C LEU A 16 4.11 -3.88 1.91
N ALA A 17 3.34 -4.94 2.09
CA ALA A 17 3.81 -6.32 1.94
C ALA A 17 4.30 -6.60 0.52
N LEU A 18 3.55 -6.15 -0.50
CA LEU A 18 3.95 -6.28 -1.90
C LEU A 18 5.25 -5.52 -2.17
N ARG A 19 5.37 -4.28 -1.67
CA ARG A 19 6.59 -3.47 -1.81
C ARG A 19 7.78 -4.13 -1.14
N TYR A 20 7.60 -4.64 0.08
CA TYR A 20 8.64 -5.35 0.83
C TYR A 20 9.06 -6.61 0.09
N TRP A 21 8.11 -7.40 -0.40
CA TRP A 21 8.38 -8.65 -1.11
C TRP A 21 9.17 -8.43 -2.40
N ILE A 22 8.81 -7.40 -3.19
CA ILE A 22 9.57 -7.01 -4.40
C ILE A 22 10.99 -6.57 -4.03
N ASN A 23 11.15 -5.72 -3.01
CA ASN A 23 12.47 -5.27 -2.57
C ASN A 23 13.33 -6.42 -2.02
N ARG A 24 12.71 -7.37 -1.31
CA ARG A 24 13.34 -8.57 -0.77
C ARG A 24 13.84 -9.48 -1.89
N ARG A 25 13.03 -9.73 -2.91
CA ARG A 25 13.44 -10.48 -4.12
C ARG A 25 14.61 -9.80 -4.84
N LYS A 26 14.59 -8.48 -4.94
CA LYS A 26 15.69 -7.70 -5.52
C LYS A 26 16.98 -7.85 -4.69
N PHE A 27 16.88 -7.81 -3.37
CA PHE A 27 18.02 -7.96 -2.47
C PHE A 27 18.68 -9.34 -2.59
N TYR A 28 17.91 -10.42 -2.55
CA TYR A 28 18.46 -11.78 -2.64
C TYR A 28 19.06 -12.15 -4.01
N ARG A 29 18.81 -11.35 -5.05
CA ARG A 29 19.44 -11.54 -6.36
C ARG A 29 20.82 -10.88 -6.48
N ARG A 30 21.24 -10.10 -5.48
CA ARG A 30 22.54 -9.42 -5.49
C ARG A 30 23.64 -10.35 -4.98
N SER A 31 24.76 -10.37 -5.69
CA SER A 31 25.99 -11.01 -5.25
C SER A 31 26.62 -10.26 -4.06
N PRO A 32 27.67 -10.81 -3.41
CA PRO A 32 28.46 -10.09 -2.40
C PRO A 32 29.04 -8.75 -2.90
N THR A 33 29.26 -8.63 -4.22
CA THR A 33 29.72 -7.40 -4.88
C THR A 33 28.58 -6.44 -5.25
N GLY A 34 27.32 -6.78 -4.95
CA GLY A 34 26.14 -5.97 -5.22
C GLY A 34 25.60 -6.06 -6.65
N ALA A 35 26.23 -6.86 -7.53
CA ALA A 35 25.78 -7.07 -8.89
C ALA A 35 24.54 -7.98 -8.95
N GLU A 36 23.56 -7.65 -9.79
CA GLU A 36 22.40 -8.52 -10.00
C GLU A 36 22.78 -9.67 -10.95
N GLY A 37 22.74 -10.90 -10.44
CA GLY A 37 22.97 -12.09 -11.26
C GLY A 37 21.71 -12.49 -12.03
N PHE A 38 21.81 -12.59 -13.35
CA PHE A 38 20.76 -13.16 -14.21
C PHE A 38 21.35 -14.23 -15.11
N SER A 39 20.64 -15.34 -15.31
CA SER A 39 21.11 -16.43 -16.18
C SER A 39 21.05 -16.09 -17.67
N SER A 40 20.24 -15.09 -18.05
CA SER A 40 19.94 -14.76 -19.45
C SER A 40 19.46 -13.31 -19.56
N TYR A 41 19.73 -12.67 -20.70
CA TYR A 41 19.29 -11.29 -20.98
C TYR A 41 17.76 -11.15 -20.89
N GLU A 42 17.02 -12.06 -21.54
CA GLU A 42 15.55 -12.05 -21.55
C GLU A 42 14.95 -12.11 -20.15
N LYS A 43 15.49 -12.98 -19.28
CA LYS A 43 15.06 -13.06 -17.87
C LYS A 43 15.32 -11.76 -17.14
N SER A 44 16.43 -11.08 -17.42
CA SER A 44 16.74 -9.79 -16.80
C SER A 44 15.72 -8.72 -17.17
N VAL A 45 15.28 -8.67 -18.43
CA VAL A 45 14.29 -7.70 -18.91
C VAL A 45 12.92 -8.01 -18.32
N ALA A 46 12.46 -9.25 -18.41
CA ALA A 46 11.15 -9.67 -17.91
C ALA A 46 11.01 -9.41 -16.40
N ILE A 47 12.02 -9.79 -15.61
CA ILE A 47 11.99 -9.61 -14.16
C ILE A 47 12.03 -8.12 -13.80
N LYS A 48 12.92 -7.32 -14.42
CA LYS A 48 12.99 -5.88 -14.16
C LYS A 48 11.71 -5.16 -14.57
N PHE A 49 11.05 -5.60 -15.64
CA PHE A 49 9.76 -5.08 -16.07
C PHE A 49 8.68 -5.33 -15.00
N ILE A 50 8.54 -6.59 -14.54
CA ILE A 50 7.60 -6.95 -13.48
C ILE A 50 7.90 -6.19 -12.18
N GLU A 51 9.17 -6.03 -11.81
CA GLU A 51 9.55 -5.25 -10.62
C GLU A 51 9.16 -3.78 -10.74
N ARG A 52 9.26 -3.18 -11.94
CA ARG A 52 8.84 -1.80 -12.19
C ARG A 52 7.33 -1.68 -12.10
N VAL A 53 6.58 -2.52 -12.79
CA VAL A 53 5.10 -2.53 -12.77
C VAL A 53 4.58 -2.83 -11.36
N GLY A 54 5.15 -3.84 -10.69
CA GLY A 54 4.77 -4.21 -9.33
C GLY A 54 5.01 -3.10 -8.30
N LYS A 55 6.05 -2.27 -8.47
CA LYS A 55 6.25 -1.08 -7.62
C LYS A 55 5.18 -0.03 -7.82
N TRP A 56 4.77 0.23 -9.06
CA TRP A 56 3.66 1.13 -9.34
C TRP A 56 2.35 0.63 -8.74
N ILE A 57 2.07 -0.68 -8.85
CA ILE A 57 0.89 -1.31 -8.23
C ILE A 57 0.95 -1.16 -6.71
N ALA A 58 2.10 -1.42 -6.09
CA ALA A 58 2.27 -1.26 -4.64
C ALA A 58 2.01 0.19 -4.19
N TYR A 59 2.49 1.18 -4.94
CA TYR A 59 2.19 2.59 -4.65
C TYR A 59 0.71 2.93 -4.81
N ALA A 60 0.06 2.42 -5.86
CA ALA A 60 -1.38 2.60 -6.04
C ALA A 60 -2.18 2.02 -4.86
N LEU A 61 -1.83 0.82 -4.39
CA LEU A 61 -2.45 0.18 -3.22
C LEU A 61 -2.26 1.00 -1.93
N ILE A 62 -1.04 1.51 -1.71
CA ILE A 62 -0.73 2.34 -0.54
C ILE A 62 -1.53 3.65 -0.57
N ILE A 63 -1.56 4.34 -1.72
CA ILE A 63 -2.32 5.58 -1.90
C ILE A 63 -3.81 5.33 -1.65
N PHE A 64 -4.36 4.27 -2.23
CA PHE A 64 -5.77 3.91 -2.05
C PHE A 64 -6.11 3.61 -0.58
N GLY A 65 -5.24 2.86 0.11
CA GLY A 65 -5.41 2.58 1.53
C GLY A 65 -5.38 3.85 2.41
N LEU A 66 -4.47 4.80 2.11
CA LEU A 66 -4.42 6.10 2.80
C LEU A 66 -5.68 6.94 2.54
N LEU A 67 -6.15 7.00 1.29
CA LEU A 67 -7.38 7.72 0.95
C LEU A 67 -8.59 7.14 1.68
N SER A 68 -8.69 5.82 1.79
CA SER A 68 -9.77 5.15 2.52
C SER A 68 -9.75 5.49 4.02
N LEU A 69 -8.56 5.54 4.65
CA LEU A 69 -8.42 6.01 6.04
C LEU A 69 -8.79 7.47 6.20
N TRP A 70 -8.44 8.32 5.23
CA TRP A 70 -8.79 9.74 5.25
C TRP A 70 -10.31 9.95 5.19
N VAL A 71 -11.00 9.23 4.31
CA VAL A 71 -12.47 9.24 4.22
C VAL A 71 -13.10 8.79 5.54
N TYR A 72 -12.62 7.70 6.13
CA TYR A 72 -13.11 7.24 7.43
C TYR A 72 -12.92 8.30 8.52
N SER A 73 -11.79 8.99 8.55
CA SER A 73 -11.54 10.06 9.53
C SER A 73 -12.50 11.24 9.36
N ARG A 74 -12.94 11.55 8.14
CA ARG A 74 -13.93 12.60 7.86
C ARG A 74 -15.32 12.19 8.36
N GLU A 75 -15.77 10.99 8.02
CA GLU A 75 -17.06 10.45 8.46
C GLU A 75 -17.17 10.42 10.00
N LYS A 76 -16.07 10.09 10.69
CA LYS A 76 -16.03 10.08 12.16
C LYS A 76 -16.21 11.48 12.75
N LYS A 77 -15.53 12.48 12.21
CA LYS A 77 -15.64 13.88 12.68
C LYS A 77 -17.05 14.44 12.49
N GLU A 78 -17.69 14.14 11.37
CA GLU A 78 -19.06 14.62 11.09
C GLU A 78 -20.08 14.02 12.08
N LYS A 79 -19.92 12.74 12.44
CA LYS A 79 -20.73 12.09 13.47
C LYS A 79 -20.51 12.64 14.87
N GLU A 80 -19.26 12.92 15.23
CA GLU A 80 -18.93 13.54 16.53
C GLU A 80 -19.61 14.91 16.65
N THR A 81 -19.50 15.77 15.64
CA THR A 81 -20.15 17.10 15.63
C THR A 81 -21.67 17.02 15.75
N GLN A 82 -22.33 16.14 14.98
CA GLN A 82 -23.79 15.93 15.09
C GLN A 82 -24.21 15.45 16.48
N SER A 83 -23.44 14.53 17.09
CA SER A 83 -23.76 14.02 18.43
C SER A 83 -23.62 15.08 19.53
N ILE A 84 -22.71 16.04 19.36
CA ILE A 84 -22.52 17.18 20.26
C ILE A 84 -23.67 18.18 20.11
N GLU A 85 -24.09 18.50 18.89
CA GLU A 85 -25.25 19.38 18.64
C GLU A 85 -26.56 18.80 19.20
N ILE A 86 -26.79 17.50 19.04
CA ILE A 86 -27.96 16.81 19.60
C ILE A 86 -27.95 16.85 21.14
N GLN A 87 -26.78 16.74 21.77
CA GLN A 87 -26.66 16.83 23.24
C GLN A 87 -26.78 18.26 23.76
N LYS A 88 -26.36 19.26 22.98
CA LYS A 88 -26.43 20.68 23.38
C LYS A 88 -27.81 21.30 23.15
N GLY A 89 -28.60 20.71 22.26
CA GLY A 89 -30.00 21.09 21.99
C GLY A 89 -31.04 20.33 22.84
N LYS A 90 -30.60 19.39 23.67
CA LYS A 90 -31.41 18.78 24.74
C LYS A 90 -31.08 19.43 26.08
#